data_AF-A0A7S0Q9F0-F1
#
_entry.id   AF-A0A7S0Q9F0-F1
#
_cell.length_a   1.000
_cell.length_b   1.000
_cell.length_c   1.000
_cell.angle_alpha   90.00
_cell.angle_beta   90.00
_cell.angle_gamma   90.00
#
_symmetry.space_group_name_H-M   'P 1'
#
loop_
_entity.id
_entity.type
_entity.pdbx_description
1 polymer ?
#
loop_
_entity_poly.entity_id
_entity_poly.type
_entity_poly.pdbx_seq_one_letter_code
_entity_poly.pdbx_strand_id
1 'polypeptide(L)'
;HGELRAGDVLLNSTTGDSERVGRLLRMRGEVLTQVESLRAGDMCAVLGLRATRTGDTLLLRPSDGCSEMSLPGVPVPPPVFFCAVETHSSSQVDALDAALAGVQLEDPSVAVGIDRGTGQQLLGGMGELHLEVLTQR
;
A
#
# COMPACT_ATOMS: atom_id res chain seq x y z
N HIS A 1 2.11 20.61 16.07
CA HIS A 1 2.87 19.67 16.91
C HIS A 1 2.10 18.36 16.99
N GLY A 2 2.43 17.38 16.14
CA GLY A 2 1.82 16.04 16.18
C GLY A 2 2.74 15.07 16.92
N GLU A 3 2.17 14.27 17.81
CA GLU A 3 2.84 13.11 18.44
C GLU A 3 1.94 11.89 18.24
N LEU A 4 2.50 10.80 17.74
CA LEU A 4 1.81 9.51 17.57
C LEU A 4 2.31 8.53 18.62
N ARG A 5 1.40 7.85 19.33
CA ARG A 5 1.75 6.84 20.34
C ARG A 5 1.24 5.46 19.95
N ALA A 6 1.95 4.44 20.40
CA ALA A 6 1.47 3.07 20.25
C ALA A 6 0.14 2.90 21.01
N GLY A 7 -0.87 2.33 20.35
CA GLY A 7 -2.22 2.15 20.89
C GLY A 7 -3.24 3.22 20.49
N ASP A 8 -2.80 4.33 19.88
CA ASP A 8 -3.67 5.40 19.40
C ASP A 8 -4.60 4.92 18.27
N VAL A 9 -5.74 5.58 18.13
CA VAL A 9 -6.68 5.36 17.02
C VAL A 9 -6.53 6.52 16.03
N LEU A 10 -6.30 6.17 14.77
CA LEU A 10 -6.15 7.07 13.63
C LEU A 10 -7.40 6.99 12.76
N LEU A 11 -7.75 8.10 12.13
CA LEU A 11 -8.75 8.16 11.07
C LEU A 11 -8.03 8.23 9.73
N ASN A 12 -8.30 7.30 8.81
CA ASN A 12 -7.90 7.43 7.43
C ASN A 12 -8.80 8.47 6.75
N SER A 13 -8.25 9.63 6.38
CA SER A 13 -9.04 10.68 5.72
C SER A 13 -9.40 10.33 4.28
N THR A 14 -8.70 9.38 3.65
CA THR A 14 -9.00 8.92 2.30
C THR A 14 -10.21 7.98 2.28
N THR A 15 -10.27 7.02 3.21
CA THR A 15 -11.34 6.01 3.24
C THR A 15 -12.45 6.29 4.25
N GLY A 16 -12.17 7.11 5.26
CA GLY A 16 -13.05 7.37 6.41
C GLY A 16 -12.97 6.32 7.51
N ASP A 17 -12.13 5.30 7.36
CA ASP A 17 -12.02 4.19 8.32
C ASP A 17 -11.15 4.56 9.52
N SER A 18 -11.49 4.00 10.68
CA SER A 18 -10.68 4.12 11.89
C SER A 18 -9.73 2.94 12.05
N GLU A 19 -8.45 3.24 12.22
CA GLU A 19 -7.36 2.28 12.32
C GLU A 19 -6.69 2.39 13.69
N ARG A 20 -6.30 1.25 14.28
CA ARG A 20 -5.61 1.25 15.58
C ARG A 20 -4.14 0.96 15.40
N VAL A 21 -3.30 1.85 15.93
CA VAL A 21 -1.85 1.69 15.93
C VAL A 21 -1.47 0.58 16.89
N GLY A 22 -0.98 -0.54 16.37
CA GLY A 22 -0.51 -1.66 17.19
C GLY A 22 0.88 -1.38 17.77
N ARG A 23 1.90 -1.50 16.92
CA ARG A 23 3.30 -1.26 17.29
C ARG A 23 3.94 -0.25 16.34
N LEU A 24 4.76 0.63 16.91
CA LEU A 24 5.58 1.59 16.18
C LEU A 24 7.02 1.09 16.13
N LEU A 25 7.56 0.96 14.93
CA LEU A 25 8.94 0.56 14.70
C LEU A 25 9.67 1.71 14.01
N ARG A 26 10.80 2.13 14.57
CA ARG A 26 11.71 3.08 13.93
C ARG A 26 12.86 2.31 13.29
N MET A 27 13.09 2.57 12.01
CA MET A 27 14.21 2.02 11.27
C MET A 27 15.41 2.96 11.39
N ARG A 28 16.56 2.42 11.82
CA ARG A 28 17.84 3.15 11.89
C ARG A 28 18.89 2.33 11.16
N GLY A 29 19.11 2.65 9.88
CA GLY A 29 19.87 1.79 8.99
C GLY A 29 19.12 0.47 8.80
N GLU A 30 19.76 -0.65 9.11
CA GLU A 30 19.18 -1.99 9.02
C GLU A 30 18.49 -2.45 10.33
N VAL A 31 18.61 -1.67 11.41
CA VAL A 31 18.09 -2.06 12.73
C VAL A 31 16.67 -1.51 12.92
N LEU A 32 15.73 -2.41 13.19
CA LEU A 32 14.36 -2.10 13.61
C LEU A 32 14.29 -2.00 15.13
N THR A 33 13.87 -0.85 15.65
CA THR A 33 13.70 -0.60 17.08
C THR A 33 12.26 -0.24 17.39
N GLN A 34 11.65 -0.90 18.37
CA GLN A 34 10.31 -0.53 18.81
C GLN A 34 10.37 0.76 19.62
N VAL A 35 9.47 1.69 19.34
CA VAL A 35 9.35 2.98 20.03
C VAL A 35 7.95 3.16 20.59
N GLU A 36 7.82 3.93 21.68
CA GLU A 36 6.53 4.19 22.32
C GLU A 36 5.79 5.38 21.69
N SER A 37 6.55 6.40 21.26
CA SER A 37 6.00 7.57 20.56
C SER A 37 6.92 8.10 19.47
N LEU A 38 6.32 8.84 18.54
CA LEU A 38 6.96 9.49 17.40
C LEU A 38 6.50 10.92 17.29
N ARG A 39 7.37 11.80 16.82
CA ARG A 39 7.05 13.23 16.64
C ARG A 39 6.95 13.58 15.16
N ALA A 40 6.30 14.71 14.89
CA ALA A 40 6.25 15.28 13.55
C ALA A 40 7.67 15.42 12.95
N GLY A 41 7.87 14.86 11.75
CA GLY A 41 9.16 14.81 11.06
C GLY A 41 9.90 13.47 11.17
N ASP A 42 9.47 12.57 12.05
CA ASP A 42 10.01 11.20 12.10
C ASP A 42 9.39 10.29 11.03
N MET A 43 10.17 9.30 10.56
CA MET A 43 9.69 8.19 9.74
C MET A 43 9.67 6.90 10.55
N CYS A 44 8.62 6.10 10.39
CA CYS A 44 8.43 4.85 11.09
C CYS A 44 7.62 3.84 10.27
N ALA A 45 7.66 2.58 10.69
CA ALA A 45 6.73 1.56 10.26
C ALA A 45 5.69 1.31 11.37
N VAL A 46 4.42 1.28 10.99
CA VAL A 46 3.30 0.94 11.87
C VAL A 46 2.82 -0.47 11.56
N LEU A 47 2.79 -1.33 12.57
CA LEU A 47 2.25 -2.68 12.42
C LEU A 47 0.79 -2.74 12.90
N GLY A 48 -0.07 -3.38 12.10
CA GLY A 48 -1.45 -3.71 12.47
C GLY A 48 -2.55 -2.89 11.79
N LEU A 49 -2.20 -2.07 10.79
CA LEU A 49 -3.17 -1.37 9.95
C LEU A 49 -3.87 -2.36 9.02
N ARG A 50 -5.18 -2.20 8.80
CA ARG A 50 -5.99 -3.16 8.02
C ARG A 50 -6.33 -2.68 6.62
N ALA A 51 -6.71 -1.43 6.49
CA ALA A 51 -7.25 -0.84 5.27
C ALA A 51 -6.40 0.31 4.71
N THR A 52 -5.29 0.66 5.36
CA THR A 52 -4.40 1.73 4.91
C THR A 52 -3.52 1.28 3.74
N ARG A 53 -3.46 2.10 2.69
CA ARG A 53 -2.63 1.88 1.50
C ARG A 53 -1.58 2.96 1.32
N THR A 54 -0.64 2.70 0.41
CA THR A 54 0.35 3.69 -0.02
C THR A 54 -0.34 4.94 -0.57
N GLY A 55 -0.04 6.10 0.02
CA GLY A 55 -0.62 7.40 -0.35
C GLY A 55 -1.79 7.85 0.52
N ASP A 56 -2.27 7.03 1.45
CA ASP A 56 -3.32 7.42 2.40
C ASP A 56 -2.82 8.41 3.46
N THR A 57 -3.72 9.26 3.93
CA THR A 57 -3.45 10.21 5.02
C THR A 57 -4.16 9.77 6.29
N LEU A 58 -3.39 9.57 7.38
CA LEU A 58 -3.90 9.16 8.68
C LEU A 58 -3.88 10.33 9.69
N LEU A 59 -5.00 10.58 10.36
CA LEU A 59 -5.20 11.70 11.29
C LEU A 59 -5.46 11.19 12.71
N LEU A 60 -4.71 11.69 13.70
CA LEU A 60 -4.84 11.28 15.11
C LEU A 60 -6.08 11.84 15.81
N ARG A 61 -6.48 13.06 15.45
CA ARG A 61 -7.69 13.71 15.96
C ARG A 61 -8.31 14.48 14.80
N PRO A 62 -9.54 14.15 14.36
CA PRO A 62 -10.33 15.09 13.61
C PRO A 62 -10.76 16.20 14.57
N SER A 63 -9.89 17.17 14.83
CA SER A 63 -10.33 18.44 15.42
C SER A 63 -11.22 19.15 14.41
N ASP A 64 -12.31 19.76 14.86
CA ASP A 64 -13.30 20.46 14.03
C ASP A 64 -12.61 21.34 12.98
N GLY A 65 -12.67 20.93 11.70
CA GLY A 65 -12.05 21.60 10.54
C GLY A 65 -10.78 20.95 9.97
N CYS A 66 -10.17 19.96 10.64
CA CYS A 66 -9.01 19.22 10.12
C CYS A 66 -9.37 17.92 9.38
N SER A 67 -10.62 17.48 9.44
CA SER A 67 -11.10 16.25 8.77
C SER A 67 -10.95 16.30 7.23
N GLU A 68 -10.76 17.51 6.67
CA GLU A 68 -10.56 17.74 5.23
C GLU A 68 -9.08 17.89 4.84
N MET A 69 -8.12 17.76 5.78
CA MET A 69 -6.69 17.73 5.44
C MET A 69 -6.30 16.35 4.88
N SER A 70 -6.79 16.05 3.67
CA SER A 70 -6.17 15.05 2.83
C SER A 70 -4.92 15.68 2.21
N LEU A 71 -3.77 15.04 2.38
CA LEU A 71 -2.63 15.37 1.54
C LEU A 71 -2.95 14.92 0.11
N PRO A 72 -2.50 15.65 -0.93
CA PRO A 72 -2.63 15.18 -2.29
C PRO A 72 -1.89 13.84 -2.39
N GLY A 73 -2.63 12.79 -2.77
CA GLY A 73 -2.08 11.46 -2.98
C GLY A 73 -0.97 11.49 -4.04
N VAL A 74 -0.16 10.44 -4.06
CA VAL A 74 0.90 10.30 -5.08
C VAL A 74 0.23 10.02 -6.43
N PRO A 75 0.35 10.90 -7.45
CA PRO A 75 -0.18 10.61 -8.77
C PRO A 75 0.60 9.45 -9.37
N VAL A 76 -0.07 8.32 -9.52
CA VAL A 76 0.52 7.13 -10.10
C VAL A 76 0.48 7.24 -11.62
N PRO A 77 1.63 7.18 -12.33
CA PRO A 77 1.64 7.22 -13.78
C PRO A 77 1.00 5.96 -14.37
N PRO A 78 0.42 6.04 -15.58
CA PRO A 78 -0.10 4.85 -16.24
C PRO A 78 1.04 3.85 -16.54
N PRO A 79 0.77 2.54 -16.46
CA PRO A 79 1.75 1.52 -16.81
C PRO A 79 2.16 1.67 -18.28
N VAL A 80 3.46 1.54 -18.54
CA VAL A 80 4.04 1.68 -19.89
C VAL A 80 4.44 0.35 -20.50
N PHE A 81 4.53 -0.70 -19.68
CA PHE A 81 4.90 -2.04 -20.10
C PHE A 81 3.87 -3.04 -19.60
N PHE A 82 3.54 -4.04 -20.44
CA PHE A 82 2.58 -5.08 -20.13
C PHE A 82 3.16 -6.46 -20.44
N CYS A 83 2.93 -7.41 -19.55
CA CYS A 83 3.27 -8.82 -19.73
C CYS A 83 2.00 -9.67 -19.58
N ALA A 84 1.85 -10.70 -20.41
CA ALA A 84 0.79 -11.68 -20.22
C ALA A 84 1.20 -12.67 -19.12
N VAL A 85 0.32 -12.87 -18.14
CA VAL A 85 0.54 -13.80 -17.04
C VAL A 85 -0.52 -14.90 -17.13
N GLU A 86 -0.07 -16.14 -17.09
CA GLU A 86 -0.94 -17.32 -17.12
C GLU A 86 -0.49 -18.33 -16.07
N THR A 87 -1.44 -19.04 -15.49
CA THR A 87 -1.16 -20.15 -14.58
C THR A 87 -0.99 -21.44 -15.37
N HIS A 88 0.00 -22.26 -14.99
CA HIS A 88 0.19 -23.60 -15.58
C HIS A 88 -0.96 -24.58 -15.29
N SER A 89 -1.77 -24.31 -14.25
CA SER A 89 -2.91 -25.15 -13.85
C SER A 89 -4.12 -24.28 -13.54
N SER A 90 -5.31 -24.70 -13.98
CA SER A 90 -6.58 -24.03 -13.66
C SER A 90 -6.85 -23.95 -12.16
N SER A 91 -6.30 -24.86 -11.36
CA SER A 91 -6.41 -24.84 -9.90
C SER A 91 -5.59 -23.73 -9.22
N GLN A 92 -4.72 -23.04 -9.95
CA GLN A 92 -3.85 -21.98 -9.40
C GLN A 92 -4.33 -20.58 -9.76
N VAL A 93 -5.38 -20.44 -10.56
CA VAL A 93 -5.93 -19.14 -11.00
C VAL A 93 -6.33 -18.29 -9.79
N ASP A 94 -7.12 -18.86 -8.87
CA ASP A 94 -7.57 -18.14 -7.66
C ASP A 94 -6.39 -17.70 -6.77
N ALA A 95 -5.31 -18.49 -6.73
CA ALA A 95 -4.12 -18.18 -5.96
C ALA A 95 -3.30 -17.05 -6.62
N LEU A 96 -3.22 -17.04 -7.95
CA LEU A 96 -2.59 -15.96 -8.70
C LEU A 96 -3.36 -14.65 -8.51
N ASP A 97 -4.69 -14.68 -8.64
CA ASP A 97 -5.54 -13.50 -8.44
C ASP A 97 -5.39 -12.91 -7.03
N ALA A 98 -5.34 -13.78 -6.01
CA ALA A 98 -5.09 -13.35 -4.64
C ALA A 98 -3.70 -12.72 -4.45
N ALA A 99 -2.66 -13.30 -5.06
CA ALA A 99 -1.31 -12.76 -5.00
C ALA A 99 -1.20 -11.39 -5.70
N LEU A 100 -1.78 -11.28 -6.90
CA LEU A 100 -1.82 -10.03 -7.68
C LEU A 100 -2.59 -8.93 -6.95
N ALA A 101 -3.71 -9.26 -6.31
CA ALA A 101 -4.46 -8.31 -5.48
C ALA A 101 -3.63 -7.80 -4.29
N GLY A 102 -2.80 -8.66 -3.70
CA GLY A 102 -1.85 -8.27 -2.66
C GLY A 102 -0.78 -7.30 -3.18
N VAL A 103 -0.18 -7.60 -4.33
CA VAL A 103 0.82 -6.73 -4.96
C VAL A 103 0.26 -5.35 -5.29
N GLN A 104 -0.96 -5.28 -5.84
CA GLN A 104 -1.62 -4.00 -6.14
C GLN A 104 -1.95 -3.17 -4.88
N LEU A 105 -2.10 -3.84 -3.73
CA LEU A 105 -2.31 -3.17 -2.45
C LEU A 105 -1.02 -2.51 -1.95
N GLU A 106 0.12 -3.17 -2.17
CA GLU A 106 1.45 -2.70 -1.78
C GLU A 106 1.95 -1.59 -2.72
N ASP A 107 1.84 -1.81 -4.04
CA ASP A 107 2.28 -0.89 -5.08
C ASP A 107 1.12 -0.50 -6.02
N PRO A 108 0.61 0.73 -5.92
CA PRO A 108 -0.50 1.19 -6.74
C PRO A 108 -0.11 1.42 -8.21
N SER A 109 1.19 1.39 -8.55
CA SER A 109 1.69 1.49 -9.93
C SER A 109 1.58 0.19 -10.72
N VAL A 110 1.20 -0.91 -10.06
CA VAL A 110 0.94 -2.20 -10.70
C VAL A 110 -0.51 -2.27 -11.16
N ALA A 111 -0.70 -2.43 -12.46
CA ALA A 111 -2.02 -2.60 -13.06
C ALA A 111 -2.24 -4.07 -13.43
N VAL A 112 -3.42 -4.59 -13.16
CA VAL A 112 -3.83 -5.93 -13.56
C VAL A 112 -5.13 -5.80 -14.35
N GLY A 113 -5.21 -6.44 -15.49
CA GLY A 113 -6.38 -6.39 -16.36
C GLY A 113 -6.52 -7.66 -17.19
N ILE A 114 -7.61 -7.77 -17.94
CA ILE A 114 -7.84 -8.88 -18.88
C ILE A 114 -7.86 -8.28 -20.29
N ASP A 115 -7.04 -8.83 -21.18
CA ASP A 115 -7.07 -8.47 -22.59
C ASP A 115 -8.34 -9.01 -23.25
N ARG A 116 -9.10 -8.14 -23.92
CA ARG A 116 -10.37 -8.53 -24.56
C ARG A 116 -10.18 -9.31 -25.87
N GLY A 117 -9.00 -9.23 -26.48
CA GLY A 117 -8.69 -9.92 -27.74
C GLY A 117 -8.23 -11.36 -27.52
N THR A 118 -7.37 -11.58 -26.53
CA THR A 118 -6.81 -12.90 -26.22
C THR A 118 -7.50 -13.59 -25.06
N GLY A 119 -8.23 -12.85 -24.21
CA GLY A 119 -8.80 -13.37 -22.97
C GLY A 119 -7.77 -13.61 -21.86
N GLN A 120 -6.53 -13.18 -22.05
CA GLN A 120 -5.42 -13.41 -21.13
C GLN A 120 -5.35 -12.32 -20.07
N GLN A 121 -4.76 -12.65 -18.92
CA GLN A 121 -4.51 -11.70 -17.86
C GLN A 121 -3.21 -10.93 -18.16
N LEU A 122 -3.27 -9.61 -18.08
CA LEU A 122 -2.17 -8.69 -18.31
C LEU A 122 -1.71 -8.08 -16.99
N LEU A 123 -0.42 -8.15 -16.74
CA LEU A 123 0.27 -7.45 -15.66
C LEU A 123 1.02 -6.24 -16.25
N GLY A 124 0.62 -5.05 -15.84
CA GLY A 124 1.18 -3.77 -16.26
C GLY A 124 2.07 -3.18 -15.17
N GLY A 125 3.20 -2.61 -15.58
CA GLY A 125 4.15 -1.95 -14.68
C GLY A 125 4.80 -0.72 -15.30
N MET A 126 5.62 -0.04 -14.50
CA MET A 126 6.36 1.16 -14.92
C MET A 126 7.60 0.86 -15.79
N GLY A 127 7.96 -0.41 -15.99
CA GLY A 127 9.08 -0.83 -16.83
C GLY A 127 9.36 -2.34 -16.75
N GLU A 128 10.28 -2.83 -17.57
CA GLU A 128 10.67 -4.24 -17.65
C GLU A 128 11.21 -4.77 -16.31
N LEU A 129 12.18 -4.07 -15.72
CA LEU A 129 12.76 -4.44 -14.41
C LEU A 129 11.71 -4.50 -13.29
N HIS A 130 10.71 -3.60 -13.34
CA HIS A 130 9.63 -3.61 -12.35
C HIS A 130 8.86 -4.93 -12.44
N LEU A 131 8.50 -5.36 -13.65
CA LEU A 131 7.80 -6.63 -13.85
C LEU A 131 8.65 -7.85 -13.52
N GLU A 132 9.96 -7.83 -13.79
CA GLU A 132 10.87 -8.92 -13.41
C GLU A 132 10.90 -9.14 -11.89
N VAL A 133 11.00 -8.06 -11.11
CA VAL A 133 11.01 -8.14 -9.64
C VAL A 133 9.69 -8.67 -9.10
N LEU A 134 8.56 -8.26 -9.70
CA LEU A 134 7.24 -8.76 -9.32
C LEU A 134 7.06 -10.25 -9.62
N THR A 135 7.66 -10.74 -10.71
CA THR A 135 7.53 -12.14 -11.15
C THR A 135 8.45 -13.09 -10.35
N GLN A 136 9.53 -12.57 -9.77
CA GLN A 136 10.46 -13.36 -8.92
C GLN A 136 9.98 -13.54 -7.47
N ARG A 137 8.89 -12.88 -7.08
CA ARG A 137 8.31 -12.94 -5.73
C ARG A 137 7.55 -14.24 -5.50
#